data_AF-A0AAV8WRR8-F1
#
_entry.id   AF-A0AAV8WRR8-F1
#
_cell.length_a   1.000
_cell.length_b   1.000
_cell.length_c   1.000
_cell.angle_alpha   90.00
_cell.angle_beta   90.00
_cell.angle_gamma   90.00
#
_symmetry.space_group_name_H-M   'P 1'
#
loop_
_entity.id
_entity.type
_entity.pdbx_description
1 polymer ?
#
loop_
_entity_poly.entity_id
_entity_poly.type
_entity_poly.pdbx_seq_one_letter_code
_entity_poly.pdbx_strand_id
1 'polypeptide(L)'
;MKKGTEFGIDMKSWNTGEKFRGVKMIPLGVHYIFYSAVSDTGDTAPRTGFFHNFKRAEVLVKKWDNKNERISTEVINESEVVKLKDNMKALDNFFRALSI
;
A
#
# COMPACT_ATOMS: atom_id res chain seq x y z
N MET A 1 -6.25 -6.19 1.38
CA MET A 1 -7.07 -4.98 1.17
C MET A 1 -8.13 -5.30 0.13
N LYS A 2 -9.38 -4.97 0.44
CA LYS A 2 -10.54 -5.28 -0.40
C LYS A 2 -10.57 -4.40 -1.65
N LYS A 3 -11.20 -4.87 -2.73
CA LYS A 3 -11.51 -4.07 -3.93
C LYS A 3 -12.42 -2.90 -3.54
N GLY A 4 -12.15 -1.71 -4.06
CA GLY A 4 -12.94 -0.51 -3.78
C GLY A 4 -12.48 0.29 -2.56
N THR A 5 -11.53 -0.22 -1.77
CA THR A 5 -10.88 0.58 -0.72
C THR A 5 -10.17 1.77 -1.37
N GLU A 6 -10.33 2.97 -0.84
CA GLU A 6 -9.51 4.10 -1.28
C GLU A 6 -8.10 3.88 -0.75
N PHE A 7 -7.09 3.94 -1.63
CA PHE A 7 -5.68 3.98 -1.26
C PHE A 7 -5.06 5.23 -1.86
N GLY A 8 -4.23 5.93 -1.10
CA GLY A 8 -3.55 7.11 -1.59
C GLY A 8 -2.16 7.35 -1.01
N ILE A 9 -1.44 8.19 -1.73
CA ILE A 9 -0.13 8.74 -1.36
C ILE A 9 -0.13 10.23 -1.71
N ASP A 10 0.15 11.06 -0.71
CA ASP A 10 0.10 12.52 -0.75
C ASP A 10 -1.25 13.05 -1.26
N MET A 11 -1.26 13.65 -2.44
CA MET A 11 -2.45 14.25 -3.06
C MET A 11 -3.14 13.30 -4.05
N LYS A 12 -2.59 12.08 -4.27
CA LYS A 12 -3.14 11.12 -5.23
C LYS A 12 -3.83 9.97 -4.50
N SER A 13 -5.06 9.67 -4.87
CA SER A 13 -5.79 8.49 -4.39
C SER A 13 -6.59 7.81 -5.49
N TRP A 14 -6.81 6.51 -5.30
CA TRP A 14 -7.55 5.65 -6.22
C TRP A 14 -8.25 4.54 -5.45
N ASN A 15 -9.33 4.00 -6.03
CA ASN A 15 -9.93 2.79 -5.50
C ASN A 15 -9.11 1.56 -5.93
N THR A 16 -8.89 0.66 -4.98
CA THR A 16 -8.16 -0.58 -5.23
C THR A 16 -8.90 -1.52 -6.17
N GLY A 17 -8.15 -2.16 -7.07
CA GLY A 17 -8.62 -3.32 -7.83
C GLY A 17 -8.41 -4.64 -7.08
N GLU A 18 -8.98 -5.74 -7.59
CA GLU A 18 -8.84 -7.10 -7.00
C GLU A 18 -7.39 -7.55 -6.85
N LYS A 19 -6.56 -7.13 -7.81
CA LYS A 19 -5.14 -7.44 -7.89
C LYS A 19 -4.26 -6.32 -7.32
N PHE A 20 -4.81 -5.28 -6.72
CA PHE A 20 -3.99 -4.23 -6.14
C PHE A 20 -3.11 -4.79 -5.01
N ARG A 21 -1.81 -4.50 -5.07
CA ARG A 21 -0.83 -4.89 -4.04
C ARG A 21 0.05 -3.72 -3.57
N GLY A 22 -0.08 -2.53 -4.16
CA GLY A 22 0.61 -1.33 -3.70
C GLY A 22 0.96 -0.34 -4.81
N VAL A 23 1.91 0.54 -4.50
CA VAL A 23 2.41 1.60 -5.38
C VAL A 23 3.91 1.44 -5.58
N LYS A 24 4.39 1.68 -6.80
CA LYS A 24 5.81 1.65 -7.18
C LYS A 24 6.27 3.00 -7.73
N MET A 25 7.59 3.16 -7.87
CA MET A 25 8.23 4.38 -8.36
C MET A 25 7.96 5.61 -7.48
N ILE A 26 7.93 5.39 -6.15
CA ILE A 26 7.77 6.47 -5.19
C ILE A 26 9.08 7.29 -5.12
N PRO A 27 9.02 8.62 -5.25
CA PRO A 27 10.19 9.47 -5.08
C PRO A 27 10.84 9.33 -3.70
N LEU A 28 12.09 9.76 -3.60
CA LEU A 28 12.77 9.89 -2.31
C LEU A 28 12.16 11.04 -1.51
N GLY A 29 12.07 10.87 -0.19
CA GLY A 29 11.55 11.90 0.72
C GLY A 29 10.34 11.46 1.53
N VAL A 30 9.73 12.43 2.22
CA VAL A 30 8.57 12.20 3.10
C VAL A 30 7.30 12.15 2.26
N HIS A 31 6.56 11.06 2.42
CA HIS A 31 5.26 10.85 1.79
C HIS A 31 4.23 10.47 2.84
N TYR A 32 2.98 10.91 2.65
CA TYR A 32 1.84 10.50 3.47
C TYR A 32 1.07 9.39 2.76
N ILE A 33 1.08 8.19 3.32
CA ILE A 33 0.36 7.03 2.80
C ILE A 33 -0.91 6.85 3.59
N PHE A 34 -2.05 6.73 2.91
CA PHE A 34 -3.35 6.61 3.57
C PHE A 34 -4.28 5.65 2.85
N TYR A 35 -5.32 5.24 3.56
CA TYR A 35 -6.41 4.45 3.02
C TYR A 35 -7.71 4.78 3.74
N SER A 36 -8.83 4.52 3.06
CA SER A 36 -10.19 4.61 3.59
C SER A 36 -10.88 3.29 3.24
N ALA A 37 -10.96 2.37 4.21
CA ALA A 37 -11.48 1.01 4.01
C ALA A 37 -12.95 1.04 3.56
N VAL A 38 -13.33 0.10 2.68
CA VAL A 38 -14.71 -0.03 2.20
C VAL A 38 -15.40 -1.24 2.80
N SER A 39 -16.59 -1.05 3.37
CA SER A 39 -17.42 -2.13 3.93
C SER A 39 -18.07 -2.98 2.84
N ASP A 40 -18.75 -4.07 3.21
CA ASP A 40 -19.55 -4.89 2.28
C ASP A 40 -20.76 -4.15 1.71
N THR A 41 -21.25 -3.13 2.41
CA THR A 41 -22.35 -2.26 1.99
C THR A 41 -21.90 -1.08 1.13
N GLY A 42 -20.59 -0.89 0.95
CA GLY A 42 -20.01 0.22 0.17
C GLY A 42 -19.68 1.47 0.98
N ASP A 43 -19.90 1.45 2.30
CA ASP A 43 -19.56 2.56 3.19
C ASP A 43 -18.05 2.69 3.33
N THR A 44 -17.55 3.93 3.37
CA THR A 44 -16.12 4.22 3.46
C THR A 44 -15.76 4.68 4.87
N ALA A 45 -14.79 4.01 5.48
CA ALA A 45 -14.26 4.37 6.79
C ALA A 45 -13.47 5.70 6.75
N PRO A 46 -13.31 6.40 7.89
CA PRO A 46 -12.45 7.57 7.96
C PRO A 46 -11.01 7.29 7.49
N ARG A 47 -10.42 8.29 6.84
CA ARG A 47 -9.04 8.22 6.35
C ARG A 47 -8.06 7.91 7.48
N THR A 48 -7.30 6.84 7.30
CA THR A 48 -6.22 6.42 8.20
C THR A 48 -4.92 6.35 7.42
N GLY A 49 -3.81 6.78 8.01
CA GLY A 49 -2.54 6.80 7.30
C GLY A 49 -1.33 7.04 8.19
N PHE A 50 -0.16 7.07 7.57
CA PHE A 50 1.13 7.28 8.23
C PHE A 50 2.09 8.02 7.29
N PHE A 51 3.05 8.72 7.88
CA PHE A 51 4.17 9.30 7.15
C PHE A 51 5.32 8.30 7.03
N HIS A 52 6.00 8.29 5.89
CA HIS A 52 7.22 7.52 5.69
C HIS A 52 8.24 8.32 4.89
N ASN A 53 9.52 8.25 5.28
CA ASN A 53 10.61 8.92 4.58
C ASN A 53 11.38 7.91 3.70
N PHE A 54 10.94 7.77 2.44
CA PHE A 54 11.48 6.80 1.50
C PHE A 54 12.93 7.09 1.12
N LYS A 55 13.76 6.05 1.17
CA LYS A 55 15.15 6.03 0.67
C LYS A 55 15.21 5.49 -0.75
N ARG A 56 16.35 5.72 -1.41
CA ARG A 56 16.58 5.26 -2.78
C ARG A 56 16.40 3.74 -2.87
N ALA A 57 15.53 3.30 -3.78
CA ALA A 57 15.22 1.89 -4.04
C ALA A 57 14.75 1.10 -2.80
N GLU A 58 14.10 1.79 -1.85
CA GLU A 58 13.50 1.17 -0.68
C GLU A 58 12.23 0.39 -1.06
N VAL A 59 12.01 -0.75 -0.39
CA VAL A 59 10.78 -1.53 -0.46
C VAL A 59 10.17 -1.55 0.95
N LEU A 60 9.07 -0.83 1.13
CA LEU A 60 8.28 -0.87 2.36
C LEU A 60 7.17 -1.91 2.23
N VAL A 61 7.16 -2.91 3.10
CA VAL A 61 6.13 -3.95 3.14
C VAL A 61 5.26 -3.75 4.38
N LYS A 62 3.94 -3.77 4.18
CA LYS A 62 2.92 -3.73 5.24
C LYS A 62 1.88 -4.80 4.99
N LYS A 63 1.46 -5.51 6.04
CA LYS A 63 0.35 -6.48 5.98
C LYS A 63 -0.99 -5.77 6.16
N TRP A 64 -2.01 -6.28 5.50
CA TRP A 64 -3.39 -5.85 5.69
C TRP A 64 -4.11 -6.83 6.63
N ASP A 65 -4.68 -6.32 7.71
CA ASP A 65 -5.53 -7.06 8.62
C ASP A 65 -6.97 -7.03 8.10
N ASN A 66 -7.45 -8.14 7.55
CA ASN A 66 -8.80 -8.24 7.01
C ASN A 66 -9.89 -8.17 8.10
N LYS A 67 -9.58 -8.55 9.34
CA LYS A 67 -10.57 -8.57 10.43
C LYS A 67 -10.86 -7.15 10.92
N ASN A 68 -9.81 -6.35 11.05
CA ASN A 68 -9.88 -4.99 11.57
C ASN A 68 -9.84 -3.91 10.47
N GLU A 69 -9.86 -4.33 9.20
CA GLU A 69 -9.80 -3.48 8.01
C GLU A 69 -8.75 -2.36 8.09
N ARG A 70 -7.55 -2.73 8.53
CA ARG A 70 -6.46 -1.78 8.76
C ARG A 70 -5.10 -2.34 8.37
N ILE A 71 -4.13 -1.46 8.20
CA ILE A 71 -2.73 -1.87 8.10
C ILE A 71 -2.30 -2.45 9.44
N SER A 72 -1.73 -3.65 9.41
CA SER A 72 -1.21 -4.35 10.58
C SER A 72 0.02 -3.64 11.13
N THR A 73 0.15 -3.65 12.46
CA THR A 73 1.36 -3.20 13.18
C THR A 73 2.43 -4.29 13.26
N GLU A 74 2.16 -5.48 12.73
CA GLU A 74 3.09 -6.59 12.67
C GLU A 74 4.38 -6.18 11.93
N VAL A 75 5.52 -6.49 12.54
CA VAL A 75 6.83 -6.31 11.92
C VAL A 75 7.04 -7.41 10.90
N ILE A 76 7.34 -7.02 9.66
CA ILE A 76 7.62 -7.97 8.58
C ILE A 76 9.07 -8.43 8.71
N ASN A 77 9.28 -9.75 8.70
CA ASN A 77 10.60 -10.34 8.76
C ASN A 77 11.43 -9.95 7.52
N GLU A 78 12.71 -9.65 7.71
CA GLU A 78 13.61 -9.24 6.62
C GLU A 78 13.67 -10.26 5.48
N SER A 79 13.64 -11.55 5.80
CA SER A 79 13.63 -12.63 4.81
C SER A 79 12.39 -12.62 3.91
N GLU A 80 11.24 -12.15 4.42
CA GLU A 80 10.01 -11.97 3.63
C GLU A 80 10.15 -10.76 2.70
N VAL A 81 10.75 -9.67 3.18
CA VAL A 81 11.03 -8.47 2.37
C VAL A 81 11.98 -8.79 1.22
N VAL A 82 13.06 -9.54 1.48
CA VAL A 82 14.02 -9.96 0.45
C VAL A 82 13.33 -10.80 -0.63
N LYS A 83 12.53 -11.82 -0.24
CA LYS A 83 11.78 -12.63 -1.21
C LYS A 83 10.84 -11.81 -2.09
N LEU A 84 10.14 -10.83 -1.51
CA LEU A 84 9.26 -9.94 -2.26
C LEU A 84 10.05 -9.04 -3.22
N LYS A 85 11.22 -8.56 -2.79
CA LYS A 85 12.11 -7.74 -3.60
C LYS A 85 12.69 -8.53 -4.77
N ASP A 86 13.11 -9.77 -4.55
CA ASP A 86 13.64 -10.66 -5.60
C ASP A 86 12.56 -10.99 -6.64
N ASN A 87 11.31 -11.11 -6.21
CA ASN A 87 10.17 -11.39 -7.09
C ASN A 87 9.48 -10.13 -7.66
N MET A 88 10.08 -8.93 -7.50
CA MET A 88 9.43 -7.66 -7.86
C MET A 88 9.01 -7.60 -9.33
N LYS A 89 9.79 -8.18 -10.25
CA LYS A 89 9.45 -8.24 -11.69
C LYS A 89 8.14 -9.00 -11.96
N ALA A 90 7.91 -10.11 -11.26
CA ALA A 90 6.67 -10.88 -11.43
C ALA A 90 5.46 -10.15 -10.82
N LEU A 91 5.71 -9.28 -9.83
CA LEU A 91 4.69 -8.49 -9.16
C LEU A 91 4.36 -7.18 -9.88
N ASP A 92 5.04 -6.85 -10.99
CA ASP A 92 4.98 -5.53 -11.62
C ASP A 92 3.55 -5.09 -12.01
N ASN A 93 2.73 -6.05 -12.46
CA ASN A 93 1.33 -5.86 -12.86
C ASN A 93 0.35 -5.65 -11.69
N PHE A 94 0.81 -5.87 -10.45
CA PHE A 94 -0.01 -5.71 -9.24
C PHE A 94 0.19 -4.35 -8.57
N PHE A 95 1.15 -3.55 -9.07
CA PHE A 95 1.50 -2.24 -8.53
C PHE A 95 1.07 -1.12 -9.47
N ARG A 96 0.51 -0.06 -8.88
CA ARG A 96 0.28 1.19 -9.60
C ARG A 96 1.57 1.99 -9.65
N ALA A 97 1.98 2.45 -10.82
CA ALA A 97 3.08 3.41 -10.92
C ALA A 97 2.60 4.77 -10.38
N LEU A 98 3.35 5.35 -9.45
CA LEU A 98 3.20 6.75 -9.10
C LEU A 98 3.82 7.57 -10.22
N SER A 99 3.01 7.97 -11.21
CA SER A 99 3.39 9.08 -12.07
C SER A 99 3.44 10.33 -11.20
N ILE A 100 4.45 11.17 -11.36
CA ILE A 100 4.52 12.49 -10.73
C ILE A 100 3.84 13.46 -11.67
#